data_AF-A0A7D9LGK5-F1
#
_entry.id   AF-A0A7D9LGK5-F1
#
_cell.length_a   1.000
_cell.length_b   1.000
_cell.length_c   1.000
_cell.angle_alpha   90.00
_cell.angle_beta   90.00
_cell.angle_gamma   90.00
#
_symmetry.space_group_name_H-M   'P 1'
#
loop_
_entity.id
_entity.type
_entity.pdbx_description
1 polymer ?
#
loop_
_entity_poly.entity_id
_entity_poly.type
_entity_poly.pdbx_seq_one_letter_code
_entity_poly.pdbx_strand_id
1 'polypeptide(L)'
;MEDVSGYVEIFVPVSPECMGIVIGTGGRNIKKLKQETDTRITSCNGHNVERESGFIVTGTVTNCETVREAIRSRLDNATATIKEPVPQQFVRLLIGKNGSDNFRGMEKECSVKITWPKFSGGEKHVIFDVKGLRSNCERAREMLRANLKKWEDNEDKSVSSMASGSQTHSQFNRDMYLYLIEEYFVQTLYKD
;
A
#
# COMPACT_ATOMS: atom_id res chain seq x y z
N MET A 1 11.04 45.26 18.59
CA MET A 1 11.59 43.94 18.23
C MET A 1 11.21 43.74 16.79
N GLU A 2 12.16 43.99 15.89
CA GLU A 2 11.97 43.65 14.48
C GLU A 2 12.08 42.13 14.40
N ASP A 3 10.97 41.47 14.09
CA ASP A 3 11.02 40.09 13.64
C ASP A 3 11.92 40.06 12.40
N VAL A 4 13.15 39.60 12.56
CA VAL A 4 13.96 39.06 11.46
C VAL A 4 13.31 37.76 11.03
N SER A 5 12.13 37.89 10.43
CA SER A 5 11.38 36.85 9.74
C SER A 5 12.15 36.55 8.45
N GLY A 6 13.28 35.85 8.59
CA GLY A 6 14.00 35.29 7.47
C GLY A 6 13.06 34.32 6.75
N TYR A 7 12.71 34.66 5.51
CA TYR A 7 12.06 33.71 4.62
C TYR A 7 13.05 32.60 4.32
N VAL A 8 12.64 31.36 4.56
CA VAL A 8 13.40 30.16 4.24
C VAL A 8 12.71 29.43 3.11
N GLU A 9 13.50 28.65 2.38
CA GLU A 9 13.01 27.70 1.39
C GLU A 9 13.38 26.30 1.86
N ILE A 10 12.39 25.42 1.96
CA ILE A 10 12.59 24.02 2.31
C ILE A 10 12.09 23.11 1.20
N PHE A 11 12.73 21.96 1.04
CA PHE A 11 12.27 20.89 0.17
C PHE A 11 11.64 19.77 1.01
N VAL A 12 10.43 19.36 0.63
CA VAL A 12 9.68 18.26 1.23
C VAL A 12 9.58 17.12 0.20
N PRO A 13 10.38 16.04 0.34
CA PRO A 13 10.37 14.94 -0.61
C PRO A 13 9.05 14.15 -0.51
N VAL A 14 8.45 13.85 -1.66
CA VAL A 14 7.20 13.07 -1.77
C VAL A 14 7.25 12.23 -3.05
N SER A 15 6.96 10.94 -2.94
CA SER A 15 6.90 10.04 -4.10
C SER A 15 5.91 10.56 -5.15
N PRO A 16 6.20 10.46 -6.46
CA PRO A 16 5.34 10.99 -7.53
C PRO A 16 3.89 10.51 -7.43
N GLU A 17 3.69 9.23 -7.11
CA GLU A 17 2.38 8.61 -6.91
C GLU A 17 1.55 9.25 -5.79
N CYS A 18 2.22 9.77 -4.77
CA CYS A 18 1.59 10.34 -3.58
C CYS A 18 1.38 11.86 -3.67
N MET A 19 2.01 12.54 -4.63
CA MET A 19 1.84 13.98 -4.82
C MET A 19 0.39 14.37 -5.12
N GLY A 20 -0.36 13.50 -5.80
CA GLY A 20 -1.79 13.72 -6.07
C GLY A 20 -2.62 13.86 -4.78
N ILE A 21 -2.28 13.10 -3.73
CA ILE A 21 -2.95 13.16 -2.42
C ILE A 21 -2.74 14.54 -1.77
N VAL A 22 -1.51 15.06 -1.85
CA VAL A 22 -1.14 16.35 -1.27
C VAL A 22 -1.74 17.51 -2.07
N ILE A 23 -1.75 17.43 -3.40
CA ILE A 23 -2.34 18.45 -4.29
C ILE A 23 -3.87 18.52 -4.09
N GLY A 24 -4.51 17.35 -3.99
CA GLY A 24 -5.95 17.18 -3.90
C GLY A 24 -6.67 17.45 -5.23
N THR A 25 -7.92 17.01 -5.33
CA THR A 25 -8.73 17.14 -6.56
C THR A 25 -8.82 18.60 -7.02
N GLY A 26 -8.36 18.87 -8.25
CA GLY A 26 -8.31 20.23 -8.83
C GLY A 26 -7.36 21.20 -8.12
N GLY A 27 -6.40 20.69 -7.35
CA GLY A 27 -5.46 21.50 -6.56
C GLY A 27 -6.11 22.19 -5.35
N ARG A 28 -7.33 21.78 -4.95
CA ARG A 28 -8.06 22.44 -3.86
C ARG A 28 -7.30 22.40 -2.54
N ASN A 29 -6.69 21.25 -2.25
CA ASN A 29 -6.02 21.04 -0.97
C ASN A 29 -4.72 21.85 -0.88
N ILE A 30 -3.89 21.84 -1.92
CA ILE A 30 -2.66 22.65 -1.93
C ILE A 30 -2.95 24.15 -1.98
N LYS A 31 -4.01 24.59 -2.69
CA LYS A 31 -4.44 26.00 -2.68
C LYS A 31 -4.87 26.45 -1.29
N LYS A 32 -5.66 25.62 -0.59
CA LYS A 32 -6.06 25.87 0.80
C LYS A 32 -4.83 25.97 1.71
N LEU A 33 -3.88 25.04 1.59
CA LEU A 33 -2.67 25.04 2.40
C LEU A 33 -1.81 26.30 2.17
N LYS A 34 -1.66 26.75 0.91
CA LYS A 34 -0.98 28.01 0.57
C LYS A 34 -1.64 29.22 1.24
N GLN A 35 -2.98 29.28 1.22
CA GLN A 35 -3.74 30.40 1.77
C GLN A 35 -3.73 30.43 3.29
N GLU A 36 -3.81 29.28 3.96
CA GLU A 36 -3.83 29.18 5.42
C GLU A 36 -2.46 29.46 6.05
N THR A 37 -1.37 29.11 5.36
CA THR A 37 0.00 29.21 5.88
C THR A 37 0.76 30.43 5.35
N ASP A 38 0.15 31.22 4.46
CA ASP A 38 0.82 32.33 3.76
C ASP A 38 2.20 31.93 3.19
N THR A 39 2.25 30.77 2.53
CA THR A 39 3.47 30.21 1.93
C THR A 39 3.36 30.06 0.43
N ARG A 40 4.50 30.13 -0.25
CA ARG A 40 4.64 29.77 -1.66
C ARG A 40 5.03 28.30 -1.76
N ILE A 41 4.09 27.47 -2.22
CA ILE A 41 4.34 26.03 -2.45
C ILE A 41 4.41 25.72 -3.95
N THR A 42 5.51 25.10 -4.40
CA THR A 42 5.72 24.68 -5.79
C THR A 42 5.94 23.17 -5.83
N SER A 43 5.21 22.45 -6.68
CA SER A 43 5.44 21.02 -6.90
C SER A 43 6.60 20.81 -7.86
N CYS A 44 7.52 19.92 -7.50
CA CYS A 44 8.62 19.48 -8.33
C CYS A 44 8.37 18.02 -8.71
N ASN A 45 7.97 17.78 -9.95
CA ASN A 45 7.98 16.43 -10.53
C ASN A 45 9.35 16.23 -11.16
N GLY A 46 10.24 15.56 -10.43
CA GLY A 46 11.47 15.02 -11.00
C GLY A 46 11.11 13.91 -11.97
N HIS A 47 10.77 14.26 -13.22
CA HIS A 47 10.49 13.29 -14.29
C HIS A 47 11.72 12.47 -14.72
N ASN A 48 12.85 12.58 -14.00
CA ASN A 48 14.10 11.92 -14.30
C ASN A 48 14.66 11.29 -13.02
N VAL A 49 15.33 10.14 -13.15
CA VAL A 49 15.89 9.32 -12.06
C VAL A 49 16.83 10.10 -11.12
N GLU A 50 17.38 11.23 -11.58
CA GLU A 50 18.31 12.08 -10.81
C GLU A 50 17.64 13.22 -10.02
N ARG A 51 16.32 13.42 -10.12
CA ARG A 51 15.62 14.49 -9.41
C ARG A 51 14.58 13.92 -8.46
N GLU A 52 14.72 14.23 -7.17
CA GLU A 52 13.70 13.90 -6.18
C GLU A 52 12.40 14.65 -6.49
N SER A 53 11.28 13.92 -6.47
CA SER A 53 9.95 14.52 -6.55
C SER A 53 9.51 15.02 -5.18
N GLY A 54 8.74 16.11 -5.15
CA GLY A 54 8.34 16.72 -3.88
C GLY A 54 7.76 18.11 -4.01
N PHE A 55 7.80 18.85 -2.91
CA PHE A 55 7.30 20.23 -2.81
C PHE A 55 8.39 21.15 -2.29
N ILE A 56 8.61 22.26 -3.00
CA ILE A 56 9.41 23.39 -2.52
C ILE A 56 8.46 24.36 -1.81
N VAL A 57 8.77 24.69 -0.56
CA VAL A 57 7.97 25.59 0.29
C VAL A 57 8.82 26.77 0.70
N THR A 58 8.40 27.97 0.29
CA THR A 58 9.05 29.24 0.64
C THR A 58 8.14 30.04 1.57
N GLY A 59 8.65 30.47 2.72
CA GLY A 59 7.85 31.16 3.75
C GLY A 59 8.67 31.43 5.01
N THR A 60 8.02 31.81 6.11
CA THR A 60 8.68 31.88 7.41
C THR A 60 9.00 30.47 7.93
N VAL A 61 10.00 30.32 8.79
CA VAL A 61 10.40 29.02 9.35
C VAL A 61 9.20 28.27 9.96
N THR A 62 8.38 28.97 10.77
CA THR A 62 7.19 28.41 11.41
C THR A 62 6.14 27.95 10.39
N ASN A 63 5.92 28.73 9.33
CA ASN A 63 4.93 28.40 8.31
C ASN A 63 5.41 27.23 7.43
N CYS A 64 6.70 27.20 7.07
CA CYS A 64 7.32 26.10 6.34
C CYS A 64 7.21 24.77 7.10
N GLU A 65 7.49 24.76 8.41
CA GLU A 65 7.31 23.58 9.26
C GLU A 65 5.83 23.15 9.33
N THR A 66 4.91 24.11 9.46
CA THR A 66 3.47 23.82 9.45
C THR A 66 3.04 23.15 8.15
N VAL A 67 3.52 23.63 7.01
CA VAL A 67 3.26 23.01 5.69
C VAL A 67 3.86 21.61 5.62
N ARG A 68 5.11 21.43 6.06
CA ARG A 68 5.81 20.14 6.08
C ARG A 68 5.01 19.10 6.86
N GLU A 69 4.57 19.44 8.07
CA GLU A 69 3.79 18.53 8.92
C GLU A 69 2.40 18.27 8.32
N ALA A 70 1.76 19.28 7.73
CA ALA A 70 0.48 19.12 7.07
C ALA A 70 0.55 18.27 5.79
N ILE A 71 1.69 18.26 5.09
CA ILE A 71 1.97 17.34 3.98
C ILE A 71 2.14 15.92 4.51
N ARG A 72 3.00 15.75 5.52
CA ARG A 72 3.28 14.44 6.14
C ARG A 72 2.02 13.79 6.69
N SER A 73 1.24 14.52 7.48
CA SER A 73 -0.01 14.05 8.05
C SER A 73 -1.01 13.57 6.98
N ARG A 74 -1.05 14.23 5.82
CA ARG A 74 -1.92 13.79 4.70
C ARG A 74 -1.42 12.52 4.02
N LEU A 75 -0.11 12.33 3.95
CA LEU A 75 0.49 11.10 3.43
C LEU A 75 0.22 9.93 4.38
N ASP A 76 0.38 10.15 5.68
CA ASP A 76 0.15 9.13 6.71
C ASP A 76 -1.33 8.74 6.80
N ASN A 77 -2.23 9.71 6.66
CA ASN A 77 -3.68 9.49 6.65
C ASN A 77 -4.25 9.18 5.25
N ALA A 78 -3.39 8.98 4.25
CA ALA A 78 -3.84 8.65 2.92
C ALA A 78 -4.50 7.28 2.90
N THR A 79 -5.66 7.20 2.27
CA THR A 79 -6.27 5.91 1.96
C THR A 79 -5.57 5.32 0.75
N ALA A 80 -5.21 4.04 0.85
CA ALA A 80 -4.66 3.24 -0.22
C ALA A 80 -5.64 2.14 -0.60
N THR A 81 -5.52 1.67 -1.84
CA THR A 81 -6.07 0.38 -2.27
C THR A 81 -4.89 -0.49 -2.65
N ILE A 82 -4.63 -1.55 -1.88
CA ILE A 82 -3.62 -2.55 -2.24
C ILE A 82 -4.29 -3.74 -2.88
N LYS A 83 -3.58 -4.38 -3.82
CA LYS A 83 -4.00 -5.60 -4.48
C LYS A 83 -3.20 -6.77 -3.92
N GLU A 84 -3.86 -7.72 -3.27
CA GLU A 84 -3.18 -8.88 -2.70
C GLU A 84 -3.60 -10.16 -3.44
N PRO A 85 -2.66 -10.85 -4.11
CA PRO A 85 -2.93 -12.10 -4.79
C PRO A 85 -3.05 -13.26 -3.79
N VAL A 86 -4.14 -14.00 -3.89
CA VAL A 86 -4.44 -15.17 -3.06
C VAL A 86 -4.54 -16.40 -3.95
N PRO A 87 -3.84 -17.51 -3.66
CA PRO A 87 -4.00 -18.77 -4.39
C PRO A 87 -5.45 -19.27 -4.36
N GLN A 88 -5.96 -19.71 -5.52
CA GLN A 88 -7.35 -20.13 -5.68
C GLN A 88 -7.76 -21.22 -4.66
N GLN A 89 -6.84 -22.13 -4.33
CA GLN A 89 -7.06 -23.21 -3.35
C GLN A 89 -7.37 -22.69 -1.94
N PHE A 90 -6.82 -21.54 -1.55
CA PHE A 90 -7.01 -20.95 -0.22
C PHE A 90 -8.18 -19.97 -0.14
N VAL A 91 -8.76 -19.57 -1.28
CA VAL A 91 -9.94 -18.69 -1.30
C VAL A 91 -11.09 -19.25 -0.49
N ARG A 92 -11.32 -20.57 -0.54
CA ARG A 92 -12.37 -21.24 0.25
C ARG A 92 -12.08 -21.18 1.76
N LEU A 93 -10.81 -21.29 2.17
CA LEU A 93 -10.42 -21.21 3.58
C LEU A 93 -10.54 -19.79 4.13
N LEU A 94 -10.26 -18.79 3.29
CA LEU A 94 -10.48 -17.38 3.60
C LEU A 94 -11.95 -17.02 3.81
N ILE A 95 -12.84 -17.64 3.02
CA ILE A 95 -14.30 -17.52 3.19
C ILE A 95 -14.76 -18.26 4.46
N GLY A 96 -14.11 -19.38 4.83
CA GLY A 96 -14.43 -20.19 6.01
C GLY A 96 -15.66 -21.10 5.83
N LYS A 97 -15.88 -22.03 6.78
CA LYS A 97 -16.98 -23.02 6.73
C LYS A 97 -18.39 -22.41 6.82
N ASN A 98 -18.52 -21.16 7.32
CA ASN A 98 -19.80 -20.45 7.47
C ASN A 98 -19.89 -19.14 6.66
N GLY A 99 -18.91 -18.84 5.80
CA GLY A 99 -18.92 -17.63 4.99
C GLY A 99 -18.58 -16.35 5.76
N SER A 100 -17.51 -15.68 5.32
CA SER A 100 -17.10 -14.30 5.66
C SER A 100 -16.50 -14.01 7.04
N ASP A 101 -16.61 -14.86 8.06
CA ASP A 101 -16.20 -14.49 9.43
C ASP A 101 -14.70 -14.12 9.57
N ASN A 102 -13.80 -14.81 8.88
CA ASN A 102 -12.36 -14.49 8.93
C ASN A 102 -12.04 -13.14 8.28
N PHE A 103 -12.64 -12.85 7.12
CA PHE A 103 -12.45 -11.56 6.47
C PHE A 103 -13.13 -10.43 7.23
N ARG A 104 -14.30 -10.66 7.80
CA ARG A 104 -15.01 -9.66 8.59
C ARG A 104 -14.27 -9.33 9.88
N GLY A 105 -13.64 -10.34 10.49
CA GLY A 105 -12.71 -10.16 11.61
C GLY A 105 -11.50 -9.33 11.22
N MET A 106 -10.87 -9.64 10.09
CA MET A 106 -9.70 -8.91 9.57
C MET A 106 -10.04 -7.48 9.14
N GLU A 107 -11.18 -7.27 8.45
CA GLU A 107 -11.71 -5.94 8.10
C GLU A 107 -11.90 -5.08 9.35
N LYS A 108 -12.47 -5.66 10.41
CA LYS A 108 -12.69 -4.97 11.68
C LYS A 108 -11.40 -4.70 12.44
N GLU A 109 -10.51 -5.67 12.53
CA GLU A 109 -9.26 -5.56 13.27
C GLU A 109 -8.30 -4.56 12.62
N CYS A 110 -8.18 -4.61 11.29
CA CYS A 110 -7.31 -3.71 10.55
C CYS A 110 -8.02 -2.40 10.15
N SER A 111 -9.32 -2.24 10.40
CA SER A 111 -10.09 -1.10 9.91
C SER A 111 -9.89 -0.85 8.41
N VAL A 112 -10.04 -1.93 7.63
CA VAL A 112 -9.95 -1.95 6.16
C VAL A 112 -11.22 -2.52 5.55
N LYS A 113 -11.47 -2.20 4.29
CA LYS A 113 -12.51 -2.80 3.46
C LYS A 113 -11.87 -3.73 2.45
N ILE A 114 -12.21 -5.01 2.51
CA ILE A 114 -11.74 -6.03 1.57
C ILE A 114 -12.86 -6.28 0.57
N THR A 115 -12.57 -6.03 -0.70
CA THR A 115 -13.54 -6.21 -1.79
C THR A 115 -13.33 -7.56 -2.46
N TRP A 116 -14.43 -8.29 -2.63
CA TRP A 116 -14.42 -9.57 -3.32
C TRP A 116 -14.15 -9.36 -4.82
N PRO A 117 -13.15 -10.05 -5.37
CA PRO A 117 -12.89 -10.03 -6.81
C PRO A 117 -14.00 -10.73 -7.59
N LYS A 118 -14.09 -10.38 -8.88
CA LYS A 118 -14.88 -11.13 -9.85
C LYS A 118 -14.08 -12.36 -10.26
N PHE A 119 -14.67 -13.54 -10.11
CA PHE A 119 -14.03 -14.79 -10.52
C PHE A 119 -14.21 -15.00 -12.02
N SER A 120 -13.13 -14.90 -12.78
CA SER A 120 -13.02 -15.48 -14.12
C SER A 120 -12.47 -16.89 -13.94
N GLY A 121 -13.26 -17.93 -14.25
CA GLY A 121 -12.81 -19.32 -14.08
C GLY A 121 -11.49 -19.60 -14.82
N GLY A 122 -10.57 -20.35 -14.18
CA GLY A 122 -9.27 -20.73 -14.75
C GLY A 122 -8.05 -20.02 -14.15
N GLU A 123 -8.25 -19.04 -13.27
CA GLU A 123 -7.16 -18.30 -12.63
C GLU A 123 -6.56 -19.04 -11.42
N LYS A 124 -5.24 -19.27 -11.44
CA LYS A 124 -4.50 -19.87 -10.30
C LYS A 124 -4.49 -18.97 -9.05
N HIS A 125 -4.66 -17.66 -9.24
CA HIS A 125 -4.65 -16.66 -8.18
C HIS A 125 -5.82 -15.70 -8.36
N VAL A 126 -6.34 -15.22 -7.24
CA VAL A 126 -7.50 -14.35 -7.14
C VAL A 126 -7.06 -13.07 -6.43
N ILE A 127 -7.27 -11.90 -7.06
CA ILE A 127 -6.75 -10.62 -6.57
C ILE A 127 -7.73 -9.94 -5.63
N PHE A 128 -7.39 -9.79 -4.37
CA PHE A 128 -8.23 -9.06 -3.40
C PHE A 128 -7.83 -7.59 -3.32
N ASP A 129 -8.80 -6.70 -3.44
CA ASP A 129 -8.59 -5.28 -3.18
C ASP A 129 -8.80 -4.99 -1.70
N VAL A 130 -7.76 -4.52 -1.00
CA VAL A 130 -7.84 -4.06 0.39
C VAL A 130 -7.75 -2.54 0.41
N LYS A 131 -8.81 -1.89 0.89
CA LYS A 131 -8.96 -0.43 0.90
C LYS A 131 -9.00 0.10 2.32
N GLY A 132 -8.24 1.14 2.63
CA GLY A 132 -8.20 1.73 3.97
C GLY A 132 -7.01 2.67 4.11
N LEU A 133 -6.69 3.10 5.33
CA LEU A 133 -5.43 3.83 5.57
C LEU A 133 -4.24 2.98 5.09
N ARG A 134 -3.19 3.61 4.56
CA ARG A 134 -2.02 2.89 4.04
C ARG A 134 -1.45 1.92 5.08
N SER A 135 -1.20 2.39 6.29
CA SER A 135 -0.71 1.58 7.42
C SER A 135 -1.63 0.40 7.75
N ASN A 136 -2.95 0.63 7.72
CA ASN A 136 -3.95 -0.39 7.96
C ASN A 136 -4.00 -1.45 6.85
N CYS A 137 -3.85 -1.03 5.59
CA CYS A 137 -3.77 -1.93 4.45
C CYS A 137 -2.54 -2.82 4.53
N GLU A 138 -1.38 -2.26 4.87
CA GLU A 138 -0.13 -3.01 5.04
C GLU A 138 -0.25 -4.06 6.15
N ARG A 139 -0.84 -3.69 7.29
CA ARG A 139 -1.12 -4.64 8.38
C ARG A 139 -2.07 -5.76 7.93
N ALA A 140 -3.15 -5.42 7.22
CA ALA A 140 -4.09 -6.41 6.70
C ALA A 140 -3.43 -7.38 5.71
N ARG A 141 -2.52 -6.87 4.87
CA ARG A 141 -1.70 -7.66 3.94
C ARG A 141 -0.85 -8.68 4.68
N GLU A 142 -0.15 -8.24 5.72
CA GLU A 142 0.72 -9.10 6.50
C GLU A 142 -0.07 -10.21 7.21
N MET A 143 -1.21 -9.87 7.79
CA MET A 143 -2.13 -10.86 8.39
C MET A 143 -2.63 -11.87 7.36
N LEU A 144 -3.00 -11.41 6.16
CA LEU A 144 -3.45 -12.28 5.07
C LEU A 144 -2.34 -13.25 4.66
N ARG A 145 -1.12 -12.76 4.42
CA ARG A 145 0.05 -13.57 4.06
C ARG A 145 0.44 -14.57 5.15
N ALA A 146 0.39 -14.16 6.42
CA ALA A 146 0.67 -15.04 7.54
C ALA A 146 -0.33 -16.19 7.62
N ASN A 147 -1.60 -15.95 7.31
CA ASN A 147 -2.62 -17.00 7.25
C ASN A 147 -2.42 -17.93 6.05
N LEU A 148 -2.06 -17.40 4.88
CA LEU A 148 -1.72 -18.21 3.70
C LEU A 148 -0.58 -19.17 4.00
N LYS A 149 0.52 -18.66 4.58
CA LYS A 149 1.67 -19.47 4.98
C LYS A 149 1.30 -20.59 5.96
N LYS A 150 0.45 -20.29 6.96
CA LYS A 150 -0.03 -21.30 7.91
C LYS A 150 -0.84 -22.40 7.23
N TRP A 151 -1.59 -22.10 6.18
CA TRP A 151 -2.36 -23.11 5.45
C TRP A 151 -1.47 -23.97 4.55
N GLU A 152 -0.47 -23.36 3.89
CA GLU A 152 0.57 -24.09 3.14
C GLU A 152 1.30 -25.10 4.04
N ASP A 153 1.78 -24.65 5.21
CA ASP A 153 2.51 -25.51 6.16
C ASP A 153 1.65 -26.68 6.69
N ASN A 154 0.32 -26.52 6.73
CA ASN A 154 -0.61 -27.57 7.16
C ASN A 154 -0.94 -28.56 6.03
N GLU A 155 -1.07 -28.09 4.79
CA GLU A 155 -1.18 -28.97 3.63
C GLU A 155 0.07 -29.86 3.52
N ASP A 156 1.28 -29.30 3.61
CA ASP A 156 2.53 -30.08 3.55
C ASP A 156 2.61 -31.17 4.64
N LYS A 157 2.17 -30.88 5.87
CA LYS A 157 2.13 -31.86 6.96
C LYS A 157 1.12 -32.97 6.71
N SER A 158 -0.02 -32.66 6.11
CA SER A 158 -1.04 -33.66 5.74
C SER A 158 -0.61 -34.55 4.57
N VAL A 159 0.21 -34.03 3.65
CA VAL A 159 0.72 -34.77 2.49
C VAL A 159 1.93 -35.62 2.89
N SER A 160 2.79 -35.12 3.81
CA SER A 160 3.95 -35.86 4.33
C SER A 160 3.59 -37.11 5.15
N SER A 161 2.40 -37.17 5.77
CA SER A 161 1.89 -38.39 6.41
C SER A 161 1.31 -39.41 5.42
N MET A 162 1.21 -39.06 4.14
CA MET A 162 0.67 -39.92 3.07
C MET A 162 1.65 -40.23 1.93
N ALA A 163 2.80 -39.55 1.82
CA ALA A 163 3.70 -39.69 0.67
C ALA A 163 5.09 -40.22 1.05
N SER A 164 5.23 -41.54 1.09
CA SER A 164 6.52 -42.24 0.86
C SER A 164 6.92 -42.24 -0.63
N GLY A 165 6.56 -41.21 -1.41
CA GLY A 165 6.94 -41.14 -2.82
C GLY A 165 6.31 -39.98 -3.58
N SER A 166 6.87 -38.78 -3.46
CA SER A 166 6.99 -37.77 -4.53
C SER A 166 7.36 -36.40 -3.94
N GLN A 167 8.67 -36.14 -3.76
CA GLN A 167 9.22 -34.89 -3.21
C GLN A 167 9.14 -33.67 -4.16
N THR A 168 8.65 -33.82 -5.39
CA THR A 168 8.80 -32.79 -6.44
C THR A 168 7.68 -31.76 -6.52
N HIS A 169 6.51 -31.99 -5.90
CA HIS A 169 5.32 -31.15 -6.12
C HIS A 169 5.20 -29.94 -5.17
N SER A 170 5.68 -30.07 -3.92
CA SER A 170 5.54 -29.03 -2.88
C SER A 170 6.55 -27.88 -3.08
N GLN A 171 7.81 -28.22 -3.40
CA GLN A 171 8.88 -27.24 -3.58
C GLN A 171 8.66 -26.31 -4.79
N PHE A 172 8.03 -26.84 -5.85
CA PHE A 172 7.73 -26.10 -7.09
C PHE A 172 6.68 -24.98 -6.89
N ASN A 173 5.69 -25.20 -6.02
CA ASN A 173 4.66 -24.19 -5.73
C ASN A 173 5.22 -23.02 -4.92
N ARG A 174 6.16 -23.29 -4.01
CA ARG A 174 6.78 -22.27 -3.15
C ARG A 174 7.70 -21.33 -3.95
N ASP A 175 8.54 -21.88 -4.81
CA ASP A 175 9.41 -21.09 -5.69
C ASP A 175 8.59 -20.32 -6.74
N MET A 176 7.50 -20.90 -7.26
CA MET A 176 6.59 -20.21 -8.17
C MET A 176 5.83 -19.04 -7.49
N TYR A 177 5.41 -19.19 -6.24
CA TYR A 177 4.70 -18.13 -5.51
C TYR A 177 5.64 -16.98 -5.11
N LEU A 178 6.88 -17.28 -4.71
CA LEU A 178 7.92 -16.27 -4.49
C LEU A 178 8.30 -15.55 -5.79
N TYR A 179 8.49 -16.28 -6.89
CA TYR A 179 8.76 -15.71 -8.21
C TYR A 179 7.62 -14.82 -8.70
N LEU A 180 6.36 -15.21 -8.49
CA LEU A 180 5.20 -14.39 -8.85
C LEU A 180 5.05 -13.16 -7.95
N ILE A 181 5.39 -13.23 -6.66
CA ILE A 181 5.44 -12.05 -5.80
C ILE A 181 6.51 -11.08 -6.29
N GLU A 182 7.70 -11.56 -6.64
CA GLU A 182 8.78 -10.74 -7.20
C GLU A 182 8.41 -10.16 -8.57
N GLU A 183 7.85 -10.96 -9.48
CA GLU A 183 7.44 -10.52 -10.81
C GLU A 183 6.29 -9.50 -10.74
N TYR A 184 5.35 -9.67 -9.81
CA TYR A 184 4.27 -8.68 -9.58
C TYR A 184 4.81 -7.41 -8.92
N PHE A 185 5.77 -7.50 -7.98
CA PHE A 185 6.43 -6.32 -7.40
C PHE A 185 7.21 -5.55 -8.48
N VAL A 186 7.90 -6.25 -9.37
CA VAL A 186 8.62 -5.66 -10.52
C VAL A 186 7.62 -5.02 -11.49
N GLN A 187 6.51 -5.68 -11.84
CA GLN A 187 5.52 -5.09 -12.75
C GLN A 187 4.78 -3.87 -12.16
N THR A 188 4.69 -3.76 -10.84
CA THR A 188 4.08 -2.60 -10.17
C THR A 188 5.08 -1.45 -9.99
N LEU A 189 6.39 -1.75 -9.92
CA LEU A 189 7.47 -0.75 -9.86
C LEU A 189 7.92 -0.24 -11.25
N TYR A 190 7.60 -0.95 -12.34
CA TYR A 190 8.02 -0.62 -13.71
C TYR A 190 6.88 -0.36 -14.71
N LYS A 191 5.67 -0.08 -14.21
CA LYS A 191 4.61 0.48 -15.07
C LYS A 191 4.45 1.96 -14.74
N ASP A 192 5.24 2.75 -15.49
CA ASP A 192 4.98 4.16 -15.79
C ASP A 192 3.49 4.44 -16.09
#